data_AF-A0AAQ1ATM6-F1
#
_entry.id   AF-A0AAQ1ATM6-F1
#
_cell.length_a   1.000
_cell.length_b   1.000
_cell.length_c   1.000
_cell.angle_alpha   90.00
_cell.angle_beta   90.00
_cell.angle_gamma   90.00
#
_symmetry.space_group_name_H-M   'P 1'
#
loop_
_entity.id
_entity.type
_entity.pdbx_description
1 polymer ?
#
loop_
_entity_poly.entity_id
_entity_poly.type
_entity_poly.pdbx_seq_one_letter_code
_entity_poly.pdbx_strand_id
1 'polypeptide(L)'
;MPKIAYSGGADNASYSEAQIKIEGSCVYLMRENDRVLPVFATKDALWDSNKHLLIVDSKEYKKGDTIAYGSGEAYPLNLNDYNWIVKPDTTCDLNKGIIINQLIEPITKK
;
A
#
# COMPACT_ATOMS: atom_id res chain seq x y z
N MET A 1 -8.42 -10.08 22.36
CA MET A 1 -8.09 -9.99 20.91
C MET A 1 -8.48 -8.61 20.42
N PRO A 2 -7.56 -7.73 20.01
CA PRO A 2 -7.95 -6.47 19.41
C PRO A 2 -8.48 -6.78 18.01
N LYS A 3 -9.78 -6.53 17.80
CA LYS A 3 -10.38 -6.47 16.46
C LYS A 3 -10.03 -5.09 15.91
N ILE A 4 -9.18 -5.03 14.89
CA ILE A 4 -9.10 -3.82 14.07
C ILE A 4 -10.45 -3.73 13.37
N ALA A 5 -11.29 -2.81 13.83
CA ALA A 5 -12.57 -2.53 13.20
C ALA A 5 -12.28 -1.99 11.79
N TYR A 6 -12.87 -2.62 10.78
CA TYR A 6 -12.85 -2.13 9.41
C TYR A 6 -13.33 -0.67 9.37
N SER A 7 -12.43 0.27 9.11
CA SER A 7 -12.70 1.71 9.05
C SER A 7 -12.82 2.24 7.62
N GLY A 8 -13.00 1.34 6.65
CA GLY A 8 -13.17 1.69 5.24
C GLY A 8 -14.53 2.30 4.98
N GLY A 9 -14.64 3.63 5.09
CA GLY A 9 -15.89 4.37 4.82
C GLY A 9 -15.96 5.78 5.41
N ALA A 10 -14.83 6.45 5.64
CA ALA A 10 -14.87 7.85 6.05
C ALA A 10 -14.97 8.74 4.80
N ASP A 11 -16.12 9.40 4.62
CA ASP A 11 -16.41 10.34 3.52
C ASP A 11 -15.47 11.58 3.46
N ASN A 12 -14.55 11.71 4.42
CA ASN A 12 -13.55 12.79 4.53
C ASN A 12 -12.09 12.29 4.48
N ALA A 13 -11.82 11.08 4.00
CA ALA A 13 -10.43 10.62 3.86
C ALA A 13 -9.67 11.54 2.88
N SER A 14 -8.59 12.17 3.33
CA SER A 14 -7.67 12.87 2.42
C SER A 14 -6.96 11.82 1.57
N TYR A 15 -7.42 11.65 0.33
CA TYR A 15 -6.80 10.75 -0.62
C TYR A 15 -5.51 11.37 -1.16
N SER A 16 -4.46 10.57 -1.21
CA SER A 16 -3.20 10.91 -1.88
C SER A 16 -3.06 10.08 -3.15
N GLU A 17 -2.41 10.65 -4.16
CA GLU A 17 -2.00 9.92 -5.34
C GLU A 17 -0.51 9.57 -5.27
N ALA A 18 -0.17 8.37 -5.73
CA ALA A 18 1.20 7.94 -5.87
C ALA A 18 1.36 6.99 -7.05
N GLN A 19 2.59 6.91 -7.54
CA GLN A 19 2.97 5.93 -8.55
C GLN A 19 3.51 4.66 -7.89
N ILE A 20 3.10 3.49 -8.37
CA ILE A 20 3.64 2.21 -7.90
C ILE A 20 5.05 2.03 -8.44
N LYS A 21 6.00 1.78 -7.53
CA LYS A 21 7.39 1.48 -7.86
C LYS A 21 7.79 0.14 -7.27
N ILE A 22 8.54 -0.63 -8.04
CA ILE A 22 9.09 -1.92 -7.62
C ILE A 22 10.61 -1.81 -7.61
N GLU A 23 11.21 -2.16 -6.48
CA GLU A 23 12.66 -2.18 -6.27
C GLU A 23 13.04 -3.50 -5.60
N GLY A 24 13.71 -4.39 -6.35
CA GLY A 24 13.96 -5.75 -5.89
C GLY A 24 12.66 -6.48 -5.57
N SER A 25 12.52 -6.98 -4.34
CA SER A 25 11.31 -7.64 -3.82
C SER A 25 10.30 -6.67 -3.16
N CYS A 26 10.57 -5.36 -3.18
CA CYS A 26 9.77 -4.37 -2.45
C CYS A 26 8.84 -3.58 -3.36
N VAL A 27 7.59 -3.44 -2.92
CA VAL A 27 6.58 -2.57 -3.52
C VAL A 27 6.55 -1.25 -2.74
N TYR A 28 6.68 -0.13 -3.43
CA TYR A 28 6.63 1.21 -2.86
C TYR A 28 5.60 2.08 -3.57
N LEU A 29 5.11 3.09 -2.84
CA LEU A 29 4.35 4.19 -3.41
C LEU A 29 5.25 5.43 -3.45
N MET A 30 5.39 6.00 -4.66
CA MET A 30 6.17 7.21 -4.91
C MET A 30 5.24 8.41 -4.98
N ARG A 31 5.43 9.38 -4.08
CA ARG A 31 4.72 10.66 -4.09
C ARG A 31 5.73 11.77 -4.24
N GLU A 32 5.71 12.46 -5.38
CA GLU A 32 6.71 13.48 -5.72
C GLU A 32 8.14 12.93 -5.57
N ASN A 33 8.88 13.38 -4.54
CA ASN A 33 10.23 12.94 -4.20
C ASN A 33 10.30 12.06 -2.95
N ASP A 34 9.16 11.70 -2.37
CA ASP A 34 9.09 10.81 -1.21
C ASP A 34 8.63 9.41 -1.60
N ARG A 35 9.12 8.42 -0.84
CA ARG A 35 8.81 7.01 -1.04
C ARG A 35 8.33 6.42 0.26
N VAL A 36 7.22 5.70 0.21
CA VAL A 36 6.63 5.05 1.38
C VAL A 36 6.32 3.59 1.08
N LEU A 37 6.46 2.74 2.10
CA LEU A 37 6.11 1.33 2.05
C LEU A 37 4.61 1.16 2.37
N PRO A 38 3.78 0.71 1.42
CA PRO A 38 2.37 0.47 1.68
C PRO A 38 2.18 -0.83 2.47
N VAL A 39 1.38 -0.76 3.53
CA VAL A 39 0.80 -1.91 4.23
C VAL A 39 -0.67 -1.97 3.89
N PHE A 40 -1.07 -2.96 3.11
CA PHE A 40 -2.47 -3.12 2.69
C PHE A 40 -3.28 -3.77 3.81
N ALA A 41 -4.13 -2.99 4.48
CA ALA A 41 -5.02 -3.49 5.53
C ALA A 41 -6.29 -4.12 4.92
N THR A 42 -6.09 -5.10 4.05
CA THR A 42 -7.17 -5.77 3.34
C THR A 42 -7.12 -7.30 3.44
N LYS A 43 -8.18 -7.97 2.98
CA LYS A 43 -8.32 -9.43 3.03
C LYS A 43 -7.48 -10.14 1.98
N ASP A 44 -7.21 -9.49 0.86
CA ASP A 44 -6.45 -10.07 -0.25
C ASP A 44 -5.47 -9.04 -0.82
N ALA A 45 -4.18 -9.24 -0.55
CA ALA A 45 -3.11 -8.46 -1.16
C ALA A 45 -1.90 -9.36 -1.39
N LEU A 46 -1.43 -9.43 -2.65
CA LEU A 46 -0.28 -10.23 -3.02
C LEU A 46 0.51 -9.60 -4.17
N TRP A 47 1.80 -9.92 -4.22
CA TRP A 47 2.66 -9.62 -5.35
C TRP A 47 2.85 -10.88 -6.19
N ASP A 48 2.34 -10.88 -7.42
CA ASP A 48 2.60 -11.93 -8.42
C ASP A 48 3.90 -11.59 -9.15
N SER A 49 5.00 -12.23 -8.73
CA SER A 49 6.32 -12.02 -9.31
C SER A 49 6.45 -12.52 -10.76
N ASN A 50 5.62 -13.48 -11.19
CA ASN A 50 5.66 -13.99 -12.56
C ASN A 50 5.06 -12.96 -13.51
N LYS A 51 3.90 -12.40 -13.14
CA LYS A 51 3.20 -11.39 -13.94
C LYS A 51 3.70 -9.96 -13.68
N HIS A 52 4.51 -9.77 -12.65
CA HIS A 52 4.95 -8.46 -12.16
C HIS A 52 3.76 -7.55 -11.81
N LEU A 53 2.79 -8.12 -11.09
CA LEU A 53 1.54 -7.47 -10.70
C LEU A 53 1.38 -7.42 -9.19
N LEU A 54 0.96 -6.26 -8.69
CA LEU A 54 0.38 -6.13 -7.37
C LEU A 54 -1.12 -6.40 -7.51
N ILE A 55 -1.65 -7.35 -6.74
CA ILE A 55 -3.09 -7.63 -6.69
C ILE A 55 -3.58 -7.23 -5.31
N VAL A 56 -4.59 -6.36 -5.24
CA VAL A 56 -5.23 -5.90 -4.00
C VAL A 56 -6.74 -5.97 -4.20
N ASP A 57 -7.44 -6.75 -3.38
CA ASP A 57 -8.88 -6.99 -3.47
C ASP A 57 -9.34 -7.34 -4.90
N SER A 58 -8.64 -8.29 -5.53
CA SER A 58 -8.87 -8.72 -6.92
C SER A 58 -8.65 -7.65 -8.00
N LYS A 59 -8.14 -6.46 -7.66
CA LYS A 59 -7.68 -5.47 -8.63
C LYS A 59 -6.20 -5.63 -8.90
N GLU A 60 -5.82 -5.58 -10.16
CA GLU A 60 -4.44 -5.72 -10.60
C GLU A 60 -3.82 -4.34 -10.87
N TYR A 61 -2.58 -4.18 -10.42
CA TYR A 61 -1.80 -2.96 -10.58
C TYR A 61 -0.39 -3.28 -11.05
N LYS A 62 0.15 -2.46 -11.94
CA LYS A 62 1.48 -2.60 -12.52
C LYS A 62 2.44 -1.56 -11.96
N LYS A 63 3.73 -1.85 -12.08
CA LYS A 63 4.77 -0.84 -11.92
C LYS A 63 4.49 0.35 -12.87
N GLY A 64 4.50 1.55 -12.34
CA GLY A 64 4.27 2.78 -13.08
C GLY A 64 2.81 3.24 -13.07
N ASP A 65 1.86 2.41 -12.61
CA ASP A 65 0.48 2.83 -12.45
C ASP A 65 0.38 3.90 -11.37
N THR A 66 -0.44 4.92 -11.64
CA THR A 66 -0.87 5.87 -10.60
C THR A 66 -2.09 5.29 -9.91
N ILE A 67 -2.13 5.40 -8.58
CA ILE A 67 -3.28 5.02 -7.76
C ILE A 67 -3.60 6.14 -6.79
N ALA A 68 -4.86 6.23 -6.37
CA ALA A 68 -5.25 7.04 -5.22
C ALA A 68 -5.51 6.13 -4.02
N TYR A 69 -5.09 6.58 -2.85
CA TYR A 69 -5.19 5.81 -1.62
C TYR A 69 -5.56 6.68 -0.42
N GLY A 70 -6.30 6.08 0.51
CA GLY A 70 -6.56 6.65 1.83
C GLY A 70 -5.65 5.99 2.86
N SER A 71 -4.86 6.79 3.57
CA SER A 71 -3.95 6.33 4.63
C SER A 71 -3.93 7.28 5.83
N GLY A 72 -3.38 6.78 6.94
CA GLY A 72 -2.88 7.65 8.01
C GLY A 72 -1.52 8.29 7.66
N GLU A 73 -0.91 8.94 8.65
CA GLU A 73 0.45 9.48 8.54
C GLU A 73 1.49 8.37 8.39
N ALA A 74 2.65 8.71 7.81
CA ALA A 74 3.75 7.78 7.65
C ALA A 74 4.54 7.62 8.95
N TYR A 75 4.96 6.39 9.27
CA TYR A 75 5.73 6.08 10.46
C TYR A 75 6.68 4.90 10.23
N PRO A 76 7.74 4.74 11.06
CA PRO A 76 8.61 3.57 10.99
C PRO A 76 7.85 2.28 11.30
N LEU A 77 7.94 1.30 10.40
CA LEU A 77 7.29 0.00 10.57
C LEU A 77 8.18 -0.96 11.35
N ASN A 78 7.57 -1.61 12.33
CA ASN A 78 8.10 -2.83 12.91
C ASN A 78 7.25 -4.01 12.43
N LEU A 79 7.87 -4.93 11.70
CA LEU A 79 7.15 -6.06 11.10
C LEU A 79 6.57 -7.03 12.14
N ASN A 80 6.99 -6.96 13.40
CA ASN A 80 6.45 -7.80 14.48
C ASN A 80 5.15 -7.27 15.07
N ASP A 81 4.75 -6.04 14.75
CA ASP A 81 3.52 -5.42 15.28
C ASP A 81 2.26 -5.87 14.53
N TYR A 82 2.42 -6.62 13.43
CA TYR A 82 1.34 -7.02 12.53
C TYR A 82 1.32 -8.52 12.27
N ASN A 83 0.12 -9.05 12.02
CA ASN A 83 -0.06 -10.38 11.45
C ASN A 83 -0.13 -10.25 9.93
N TRP A 84 0.79 -10.91 9.23
CA TRP A 84 0.94 -10.78 7.79
C TRP A 84 0.33 -11.96 7.04
N ILE A 85 -0.43 -11.67 6.00
CA ILE A 85 -0.76 -12.64 4.95
C ILE A 85 0.44 -12.76 4.02
N VAL A 86 0.91 -11.62 3.52
CA VAL A 86 2.16 -11.47 2.77
C VAL A 86 3.03 -10.46 3.51
N LYS A 87 4.17 -10.92 4.01
CA LYS A 87 5.10 -10.09 4.78
C LYS A 87 6.08 -9.38 3.82
N PRO A 88 6.36 -8.08 4.00
CA PRO A 88 7.42 -7.40 3.28
C PRO A 88 8.77 -8.10 3.47
N ASP A 89 9.61 -8.04 2.44
CA ASP A 89 10.99 -8.50 2.56
C ASP A 89 11.74 -7.67 3.62
N THR A 90 12.62 -8.33 4.37
CA THR A 90 13.50 -7.67 5.34
C THR A 90 14.46 -6.67 4.71
N THR A 91 14.69 -6.72 3.40
CA THR A 91 15.50 -5.73 2.66
C THR A 91 14.75 -4.44 2.37
N CYS A 92 13.43 -4.39 2.57
CA CYS A 92 12.66 -3.18 2.32
C CYS A 92 12.97 -2.10 3.36
N ASP A 93 13.13 -0.86 2.90
CA ASP A 93 13.15 0.32 3.76
C ASP A 93 11.84 0.46 4.53
N LEU A 94 11.92 0.24 5.84
CA LEU A 94 10.78 0.26 6.78
C LEU A 94 10.63 1.61 7.49
N ASN A 95 11.49 2.61 7.24
CA ASN A 95 11.48 3.87 8.00
C ASN A 95 10.22 4.72 7.77
N LYS A 96 9.56 4.52 6.62
CA LYS A 96 8.35 5.23 6.24
C LYS A 96 7.32 4.25 5.67
N GLY A 97 6.54 3.65 6.55
CA GLY A 97 5.37 2.89 6.16
C GLY A 97 4.08 3.67 6.29
N ILE A 98 3.09 3.28 5.52
CA ILE A 98 1.72 3.77 5.64
C ILE A 98 0.73 2.61 5.60
N ILE A 99 -0.30 2.67 6.44
CA ILE A 99 -1.42 1.73 6.36
C ILE A 99 -2.41 2.23 5.31
N ILE A 100 -2.59 1.46 4.26
CA ILE A 100 -3.57 1.70 3.21
C ILE A 100 -4.90 1.08 3.65
N ASN A 101 -5.87 1.94 3.93
CA ASN A 101 -7.23 1.52 4.29
C ASN A 101 -8.13 1.37 3.05
N GLN A 102 -7.81 2.09 1.97
CA GLN A 102 -8.59 2.09 0.75
C GLN A 102 -7.70 2.40 -0.45
N LEU A 103 -7.92 1.66 -1.55
CA LEU A 103 -7.24 1.83 -2.82
C LEU A 103 -8.29 2.05 -3.93
N ILE A 104 -8.19 3.16 -4.65
CA ILE A 104 -9.12 3.55 -5.72
C ILE A 104 -8.36 3.95 -6.98
N GLU A 105 -9.10 4.07 -8.09
CA GLU A 105 -8.57 4.65 -9.32
C GLU A 105 -8.12 6.11 -9.08
N PRO A 106 -7.13 6.62 -9.84
CA PRO A 106 -6.70 8.01 -9.75
C PRO A 106 -7.88 8.98 -9.79
N ILE A 107 -7.85 9.97 -8.90
CA ILE A 107 -8.89 10.99 -8.80
C ILE A 107 -8.68 12.01 -9.92
N THR A 108 -7.42 12.31 -10.21
CA THR A 108 -7.00 13.18 -11.30
C THR A 108 -6.93 12.35 -12.58
N LYS A 109 -8.04 12.27 -13.32
CA LYS A 109 -8.01 11.78 -14.70
C LYS A 109 -7.23 12.81 -15.54
N LYS A 110 -6.07 12.39 -16.07
CA LYS A 110 -5.45 13.10 -17.19
C LYS A 110 -6.27 12.92 -18.45
#